data_AF-A0A926A520-F1
#
_entry.id   AF-A0A926A520-F1
#
_cell.length_a   1.000
_cell.length_b   1.000
_cell.length_c   1.000
_cell.angle_alpha   90.00
_cell.angle_beta   90.00
_cell.angle_gamma   90.00
#
_symmetry.space_group_name_H-M   'P 1'
#
loop_
_entity.id
_entity.type
_entity.pdbx_description
1 polymer ?
#
loop_
_entity_poly.entity_id
_entity_poly.type
_entity_poly.pdbx_seq_one_letter_code
_entity_poly.pdbx_strand_id
1 'polypeptide(L)' 'LIGLWDYQDGVPGRGDHVIIPSMWYSIELQATTPVPEWGNQQVRSAQEEDVIIDANGKVRWAFNRQTKYHLIRAAPLN' A
#
# COMPACT_ATOMS: atom_id res chain seq x y z
N LEU A 1 -2.43 -7.35 -12.62
CA LEU A 1 -2.92 -6.76 -11.35
C LEU A 1 -2.93 -7.88 -10.34
N ILE A 2 -2.03 -7.86 -9.38
CA ILE A 2 -1.79 -9.00 -8.49
C ILE A 2 -2.41 -8.63 -7.15
N GLY A 3 -3.69 -8.98 -6.98
CA GLY A 3 -4.49 -8.57 -5.83
C GLY A 3 -5.09 -7.16 -5.96
N LEU A 4 -5.96 -6.82 -5.02
CA LEU A 4 -6.64 -5.54 -4.86
C LEU A 4 -6.76 -5.24 -3.37
N TRP A 5 -6.71 -3.98 -2.95
CA TRP A 5 -6.79 -3.62 -1.53
C TRP A 5 -8.15 -3.95 -0.90
N ASP A 6 -9.22 -3.96 -1.70
CA ASP A 6 -10.60 -4.24 -1.29
C ASP A 6 -11.09 -5.64 -1.66
N TYR A 7 -10.25 -6.45 -2.33
CA TYR A 7 -10.62 -7.80 -2.75
C TYR A 7 -9.48 -8.81 -2.48
N GLN A 8 -9.59 -9.48 -1.33
CA GLN A 8 -8.53 -10.32 -0.74
C GLN A 8 -8.61 -11.81 -1.12
N ASP A 9 -9.71 -12.26 -1.74
CA ASP A 9 -9.92 -13.67 -2.12
C ASP A 9 -9.25 -14.06 -3.46
N GLY A 10 -8.37 -13.19 -3.98
CA GLY A 10 -7.71 -13.34 -5.27
C GLY A 10 -8.51 -12.74 -6.43
N VAL A 11 -7.84 -12.46 -7.55
CA VAL A 11 -8.44 -11.82 -8.74
C VAL A 11 -8.31 -12.74 -9.94
N PRO A 12 -9.28 -13.63 -10.22
CA PRO A 12 -9.18 -14.57 -11.34
C PRO A 12 -8.92 -13.89 -12.69
N GLY A 13 -8.06 -14.49 -13.52
CA GLY A 13 -7.59 -13.95 -14.79
C GLY A 13 -6.53 -12.87 -14.65
N ARG A 14 -6.85 -11.76 -13.96
CA ARG A 14 -5.92 -10.61 -13.83
C ARG A 14 -4.79 -10.84 -12.82
N GLY A 15 -5.03 -11.67 -11.81
CA GLY A 15 -4.10 -12.07 -10.76
C GLY A 15 -3.27 -13.30 -11.12
N ASP A 16 -3.61 -13.99 -12.21
CA ASP A 16 -2.93 -15.22 -12.64
C ASP A 16 -1.63 -14.95 -13.43
N HIS A 17 -1.32 -13.67 -13.69
CA HIS A 17 -0.12 -13.29 -14.40
C HIS A 17 1.15 -13.65 -13.62
N VAL A 18 2.09 -14.26 -14.33
CA VAL A 18 3.40 -14.61 -13.78
C VAL A 18 4.19 -13.34 -13.44
N ILE A 19 4.81 -13.36 -12.27
CA ILE A 19 5.80 -12.37 -11.85
C ILE A 19 7.10 -12.59 -12.65
N ILE A 20 7.62 -11.55 -13.29
CA ILE A 20 8.78 -11.65 -14.18
C ILE A 20 10.00 -10.99 -13.51
N PRO A 21 11.19 -11.62 -13.51
CA PRO A 21 12.44 -11.00 -13.06
C PRO A 21 12.80 -9.73 -13.83
N SER A 22 13.67 -8.90 -13.24
CA SER A 22 14.07 -7.59 -13.80
C SER A 22 12.90 -6.61 -13.99
N MET A 23 11.88 -6.71 -13.14
CA MET A 23 10.73 -5.81 -13.13
C MET A 23 10.54 -5.15 -11.76
N TRP A 24 9.82 -4.03 -11.78
CA TRP A 24 9.37 -3.30 -10.60
C TRP A 24 7.85 -3.37 -10.55
N TYR A 25 7.32 -3.45 -9.35
CA TYR A 25 5.88 -3.49 -9.10
C TYR A 25 5.54 -2.52 -7.98
N SER A 26 4.52 -1.70 -8.18
CA SER A 26 3.90 -0.91 -7.12
C SER A 26 3.06 -1.81 -6.22
N ILE A 27 3.20 -1.63 -4.91
CA ILE A 27 2.38 -2.26 -3.88
C ILE A 27 1.54 -1.17 -3.24
N GLU A 28 0.25 -1.15 -3.57
CA GLU A 28 -0.70 -0.13 -3.15
C GLU A 28 -1.70 -0.74 -2.15
N LEU A 29 -1.44 -0.53 -0.86
CA LEU A 29 -2.28 -1.07 0.22
C LEU A 29 -3.04 0.02 0.94
N GLN A 30 -4.20 -0.38 1.46
CA GLN A 30 -5.13 0.51 2.12
C GLN A 30 -5.75 -0.21 3.31
N ALA A 31 -5.79 0.46 4.47
CA ALA A 31 -6.54 0.01 5.65
C ALA A 31 -7.49 1.12 6.13
N THR A 32 -8.77 0.78 6.28
CA THR A 32 -9.80 1.70 6.80
C THR A 32 -10.29 1.18 8.15
N THR A 33 -10.13 1.99 9.20
CA THR A 33 -10.45 1.59 10.59
C THR A 33 -11.16 2.75 11.30
N PRO A 34 -12.17 2.48 12.15
CA PRO A 34 -12.75 3.51 13.01
C PRO A 34 -11.73 4.01 14.03
N VAL A 35 -11.69 5.32 14.27
CA VAL A 35 -10.92 5.94 15.36
C VAL A 35 -11.89 6.33 16.49
N PRO A 36 -11.91 5.61 17.64
CA PRO A 36 -12.88 5.83 18.71
C PRO A 36 -12.85 7.26 19.27
N GLU A 37 -11.67 7.84 19.42
CA GLU A 37 -11.46 9.20 19.95
C GLU A 37 -12.05 10.28 19.03
N TRP A 38 -12.32 9.94 17.77
CA TRP A 38 -12.90 10.83 16.76
C TRP A 38 -14.37 10.49 16.49
N GLY A 39 -15.08 9.95 17.49
CA GLY A 39 -16.49 9.57 17.35
C GLY A 39 -16.69 8.40 16.39
N ASN A 40 -15.74 7.47 16.35
CA ASN A 40 -15.70 6.34 15.41
C ASN A 40 -15.62 6.77 13.93
N GLN A 41 -15.02 7.93 13.64
CA GLN A 41 -14.75 8.32 12.26
C GLN A 41 -13.93 7.23 11.55
N GLN A 42 -14.40 6.78 10.37
CA GLN A 42 -13.64 5.88 9.51
C GLN A 42 -12.45 6.63 8.93
N VAL A 43 -11.24 6.24 9.33
CA VAL A 43 -10.01 6.84 8.84
C VAL A 43 -9.36 5.91 7.83
N ARG A 44 -9.09 6.45 6.65
CA ARG A 44 -8.40 5.77 5.55
C ARG A 44 -6.90 6.03 5.64
N SER A 45 -6.10 4.98 5.77
CA SER A 45 -4.65 5.03 5.56
C SER A 45 -4.31 4.29 4.27
N ALA A 46 -3.72 4.96 3.29
CA ALA A 46 -3.26 4.38 2.03
C ALA A 46 -1.74 4.59 1.92
N GLN A 47 -1.03 3.56 1.48
CA GLN A 47 0.42 3.58 1.26
C GLN A 47 0.72 2.93 -0.08
N GLU A 48 1.75 3.46 -0.73
CA GLU A 48 2.30 2.91 -1.97
C GLU A 48 3.81 2.79 -1.80
N GLU A 49 4.32 1.59 -2.00
CA GLU A 49 5.75 1.31 -2.04
C GLU A 49 6.10 0.44 -3.24
N ASP A 50 7.29 0.64 -3.81
CA ASP A 50 7.76 -0.19 -4.92
C ASP A 50 8.57 -1.39 -4.43
N VAL A 51 8.30 -2.55 -5.03
CA VAL A 51 9.11 -3.76 -4.89
C VAL A 51 9.85 -4.06 -6.19
N ILE A 52 11.11 -4.46 -6.04
CA ILE A 52 12.02 -4.78 -7.13
C ILE A 52 12.28 -6.27 -7.10
N ILE A 53 12.17 -6.89 -8.27
CA ILE A 53 12.52 -8.28 -8.50
C ILE A 53 13.75 -8.26 -9.40
N ASP A 54 14.90 -8.60 -8.83
CA ASP A 54 16.15 -8.57 -9.58
C ASP A 54 16.22 -9.68 -10.65
N ALA A 55 17.30 -9.70 -11.42
CA ALA A 55 17.49 -10.66 -12.50
C ALA A 55 17.53 -12.13 -12.02
N ASN A 56 17.83 -12.38 -10.73
CA ASN A 56 17.83 -13.71 -10.13
C ASN A 56 16.47 -14.04 -9.48
N GLY A 57 15.48 -13.16 -9.59
CA GLY A 57 14.17 -13.32 -8.96
C GLY A 57 14.14 -12.93 -7.48
N LYS A 58 15.20 -12.31 -6.94
CA LYS A 58 15.21 -11.90 -5.53
C LYS A 58 14.38 -10.63 -5.34
N VAL A 59 13.49 -10.70 -4.35
CA VAL A 59 12.59 -9.61 -3.98
C VAL A 59 13.27 -8.66 -2.98
N ARG A 60 13.17 -7.35 -3.21
CA ARG A 60 13.52 -6.32 -2.24
C ARG A 60 12.65 -5.09 -2.40
N TRP A 61 12.42 -4.35 -1.33
CA TRP A 61 11.82 -3.02 -1.42
C TRP A 61 12.78 -2.04 -2.09
N ALA A 62 12.24 -1.13 -2.90
CA ALA A 62 13.01 -0.06 -3.53
C ALA A 62 13.52 0.94 -2.47
N PHE A 63 12.69 1.23 -1.48
CA PHE A 63 12.97 2.11 -0.34
C PHE A 63 12.46 1.51 0.98
N ASN A 64 12.88 2.09 2.09
CA ASN A 64 12.38 1.72 3.41
C ASN A 64 10.91 2.16 3.59
N ARG A 65 10.16 1.45 4.43
CA ARG A 65 8.79 1.82 4.79
C ARG A 65 8.72 3.14 5.58
N GLN A 66 7.61 3.87 5.44
CA GLN A 66 7.28 4.97 6.34
C GLN A 66 7.03 4.42 7.75
N THR A 67 7.67 5.01 8.77
CA THR A 67 7.53 4.58 10.19
C THR A 67 7.02 5.68 11.11
N LYS A 68 6.78 6.88 10.57
CA LYS A 68 6.32 8.06 11.30
C LYS A 68 5.32 8.83 10.44
N TYR A 69 4.36 9.49 11.06
CA TYR A 69 3.43 10.36 10.34
C TYR A 69 4.11 11.66 9.90
N HIS A 70 3.76 12.11 8.71
CA HIS A 70 4.01 13.47 8.26
C HIS A 70 2.86 14.36 8.73
N LEU A 71 3.06 15.06 9.85
CA LEU A 71 2.02 15.90 10.44
C LEU A 71 2.03 17.28 9.79
N ILE A 72 0.91 17.67 9.19
CA ILE A 72 0.67 19.03 8.71
C ILE A 72 -0.12 19.76 9.81
N ARG A 73 0.39 20.91 10.25
CA ARG A 73 -0.31 21.72 11.24
C ARG A 73 -1.55 22.35 10.61
N ALA A 74 -2.66 22.31 11.33
CA ALA A 74 -3.84 23.07 10.95
C ALA A 74 -3.49 24.57 10.90
N ALA A 75 -4.05 25.28 9.91
CA ALA A 75 -4.09 26.73 9.97
C ALA A 75 -4.88 27.17 11.22
N PRO A 76 -4.54 28.31 11.84
CA PRO A 76 -5.33 28.84 12.95
C PRO A 76 -6.80 28.94 12.54
N LEU A 77 -7.70 28.51 13.44
CA LEU A 77 -9.11 28.83 13.30
C LEU A 77 -9.26 30.32 13.63
N ASN A 78 -9.83 31.09 12.71
CA ASN A 78 -10.17 32.51 12.92
C ASN A 78 -11.36 32.65 13.87
#